data_AF-A0A820M8A3-F1
#
_entry.id   AF-A0A820M8A3-F1
#
_cell.length_a   1.000
_cell.length_b   1.000
_cell.length_c   1.000
_cell.angle_alpha   90.00
_cell.angle_beta   90.00
_cell.angle_gamma   90.00
#
_symmetry.space_group_name_H-M   'P 1'
#
loop_
_entity.id
_entity.type
_entity.pdbx_description
1 polymer ?
#
loop_
_entity_poly.entity_id
_entity_poly.type
_entity_poly.pdbx_seq_one_letter_code
_entity_poly.pdbx_strand_id
1 'polypeptide(L)'
;MYTCASEVWNGLAKNAVEGLGAPALIVPVSALLFLGQIQPFLKFGYLIYQQMNGYSTSNGLYLFTLFTVTATNILVAYVPRILGVIRFRQDWRGAVLHPFSIGLLLAVQ
;
A
#
# COMPACT_ATOMS: atom_id res chain seq x y z
N MET A 1 32.66 2.93 5.74
CA MET A 1 31.78 2.13 6.62
C MET A 1 31.42 2.99 7.81
N TYR A 2 30.15 2.98 8.25
CA TYR A 2 29.73 3.72 9.45
C TYR A 2 30.38 3.13 10.70
N THR A 3 30.92 3.97 11.56
CA THR A 3 31.69 3.62 12.75
C THR A 3 30.90 3.79 14.04
N CYS A 4 29.82 4.57 14.01
CA CYS A 4 28.93 4.77 15.16
C CYS A 4 27.45 4.92 14.76
N ALA A 5 26.55 4.85 15.75
CA ALA A 5 25.11 4.89 15.53
C ALA A 5 24.63 6.20 14.88
N SER A 6 25.24 7.34 15.21
CA SER A 6 24.89 8.62 14.61
C SER A 6 25.22 8.67 13.11
N GLU A 7 26.36 8.09 12.71
CA GLU A 7 26.74 7.96 11.30
C GLU A 7 25.77 7.07 10.53
N VAL A 8 25.31 5.96 11.12
CA VAL A 8 24.26 5.10 10.53
C VAL A 8 22.96 5.88 10.35
N TRP A 9 22.52 6.61 11.36
CA TRP A 9 21.28 7.39 11.31
C TRP A 9 21.34 8.48 10.23
N ASN A 10 22.44 9.24 10.19
CA ASN A 10 22.65 10.28 9.19
C ASN A 10 22.70 9.69 7.76
N GLY A 11 23.33 8.53 7.59
CA GLY A 11 23.35 7.82 6.33
C GLY A 11 21.96 7.37 5.88
N LEU A 12 21.14 6.85 6.80
CA LEU A 12 19.77 6.43 6.52
C LEU A 12 18.87 7.62 6.17
N ALA A 13 18.96 8.72 6.93
CA ALA A 13 18.22 9.95 6.65
C ALA A 13 18.61 10.56 5.29
N LYS A 14 19.90 10.58 4.95
CA LYS A 14 20.39 11.05 3.65
C LYS A 14 19.83 10.20 2.51
N ASN A 15 19.90 8.87 2.60
CA ASN A 15 19.34 7.96 1.59
C ASN A 15 17.82 8.12 1.44
N ALA A 16 17.11 8.41 2.54
CA ALA A 16 15.67 8.66 2.48
C ALA A 16 15.36 9.93 1.67
N VAL A 17 16.08 11.02 1.90
CA VAL A 17 15.89 12.30 1.20
C VAL A 17 16.36 12.25 -0.24
N GLU A 18 17.48 11.59 -0.54
CA GLU A 18 17.96 11.40 -1.92
C GLU A 18 17.09 10.41 -2.71
N GLY A 19 16.39 9.52 -2.01
CA GLY A 19 15.44 8.57 -2.57
C GLY A 19 14.01 9.09 -2.58
N LEU A 20 13.14 8.42 -1.82
CA LEU A 20 11.69 8.67 -1.84
C LEU A 20 11.28 10.05 -1.32
N GLY A 21 12.09 10.66 -0.46
CA GLY A 21 11.86 12.00 0.09
C GLY A 21 12.29 13.14 -0.83
N ALA A 22 12.87 12.86 -2.01
CA ALA A 22 13.28 13.90 -2.93
C ALA A 22 12.05 14.68 -3.44
N PRO A 23 12.08 16.02 -3.53
CA PRO A 23 10.90 16.83 -3.88
C PRO A 23 10.21 16.42 -5.19
N ALA A 24 10.99 15.96 -6.17
CA ALA A 24 10.47 15.51 -7.46
C ALA A 24 9.81 14.12 -7.41
N LEU A 25 10.15 13.30 -6.41
CA LEU A 25 9.69 11.92 -6.28
C LEU A 25 8.62 11.73 -5.22
N ILE A 26 8.63 12.54 -4.15
CA ILE A 26 7.76 12.36 -3.00
C ILE A 26 6.29 12.31 -3.42
N VAL A 27 5.78 13.36 -4.07
CA VAL A 27 4.37 13.43 -4.50
C VAL A 27 3.97 12.29 -5.46
N PRO A 28 4.63 12.07 -6.61
CA PRO A 28 4.19 11.03 -7.54
C PRO A 28 4.32 9.63 -6.95
N VAL A 29 5.35 9.35 -6.14
CA VAL A 29 5.52 8.03 -5.52
C VAL A 29 4.53 7.83 -4.37
N SER A 30 4.31 8.83 -3.51
CA SER A 30 3.28 8.75 -2.47
C SER A 30 1.89 8.52 -3.08
N ALA A 31 1.55 9.21 -4.17
CA ALA A 31 0.29 9.01 -4.88
C ALA A 31 0.18 7.59 -5.44
N LEU A 32 1.22 7.08 -6.08
CA LEU A 32 1.25 5.71 -6.62
C LEU A 32 1.09 4.67 -5.50
N LEU A 33 1.80 4.83 -4.39
CA LEU A 33 1.72 3.93 -3.24
C LEU A 33 0.35 4.00 -2.57
N PHE A 34 -0.20 5.19 -2.37
CA PHE A 34 -1.53 5.35 -1.79
C PHE A 34 -2.61 4.72 -2.67
N LEU A 35 -2.64 5.06 -3.97
CA LEU A 35 -3.64 4.56 -4.91
C LEU A 35 -3.52 3.06 -5.16
N GLY A 36 -2.29 2.53 -5.19
CA GLY A 36 -2.04 1.12 -5.48
C GLY A 36 -2.16 0.21 -4.26
N GLN A 37 -1.79 0.67 -3.06
CA GLN A 37 -1.59 -0.20 -1.89
C GLN A 37 -2.53 0.12 -0.71
N ILE A 38 -3.09 1.33 -0.62
CA ILE A 38 -3.95 1.74 0.50
C ILE A 38 -5.41 1.91 0.05
N GLN A 39 -5.62 2.72 -0.99
CA GLN A 39 -6.93 3.07 -1.51
C GLN A 39 -7.83 1.86 -1.83
N PRO A 40 -7.34 0.74 -2.41
CA PRO A 40 -8.18 -0.42 -2.71
C PRO A 40 -8.79 -1.03 -1.45
N PHE A 41 -8.04 -1.09 -0.35
CA PHE A 41 -8.50 -1.63 0.94
C PHE A 41 -9.54 -0.73 1.59
N LEU A 42 -9.29 0.59 1.61
CA LEU A 42 -10.24 1.57 2.12
C LEU A 42 -11.55 1.53 1.32
N LYS A 43 -11.47 1.47 -0.01
CA LYS A 43 -12.64 1.37 -0.88
C LYS A 43 -13.41 0.08 -0.63
N PHE A 44 -12.72 -1.06 -0.49
CA PHE A 44 -13.37 -2.33 -0.21
C PHE A 44 -14.12 -2.32 1.13
N GLY A 45 -13.49 -1.80 2.19
CA GLY A 45 -14.13 -1.61 3.49
C GLY A 45 -15.33 -0.67 3.44
N TYR A 46 -15.22 0.44 2.68
CA TYR A 46 -16.32 1.37 2.47
C TYR A 46 -17.50 0.75 1.70
N LEU A 47 -17.25 -0.10 0.71
CA LEU A 47 -18.29 -0.83 -0.01
C LEU A 47 -19.02 -1.84 0.92
N ILE A 48 -18.27 -2.56 1.77
CA ILE A 48 -18.87 -3.44 2.79
C ILE A 48 -19.73 -2.62 3.76
N TYR A 49 -19.20 -1.51 4.27
CA TYR A 49 -19.94 -0.65 5.18
C TYR A 49 -21.26 -0.15 4.57
N GLN A 50 -21.24 0.32 3.32
CA GLN A 50 -22.46 0.75 2.62
C GLN A 50 -23.47 -0.41 2.48
N GLN A 51 -23.01 -1.59 2.08
CA GLN A 51 -23.87 -2.76 1.94
C GLN A 51 -24.53 -3.15 3.27
N MET A 52 -23.80 -3.08 4.38
CA MET A 52 -24.32 -3.38 5.72
C MET A 52 -25.36 -2.36 6.20
N ASN A 53 -25.21 -1.09 5.81
CA ASN A 53 -26.15 -0.02 6.15
C ASN A 53 -27.35 0.06 5.19
N GLY A 54 -27.56 -0.97 4.36
CA GLY A 54 -28.74 -1.06 3.49
C GLY A 54 -28.74 -0.04 2.36
N TYR A 55 -27.57 0.51 1.97
CA TYR A 55 -27.48 1.34 0.77
C TYR A 55 -27.78 0.49 -0.46
N SER A 56 -29.05 0.49 -0.86
CA SER A 56 -29.50 -0.15 -2.08
C SER A 56 -29.30 0.82 -3.23
N THR A 57 -28.22 0.63 -3.99
CA THR A 57 -28.13 1.27 -5.31
C THR A 57 -29.23 0.67 -6.20
N SER A 58 -29.90 1.49 -7.00
CA SER A 58 -30.96 1.04 -7.92
C SER A 58 -30.50 0.01 -8.95
N ASN A 59 -29.18 -0.17 -9.11
CA ASN A 59 -28.55 -1.10 -10.03
C ASN A 59 -27.63 -2.07 -9.27
N GLY A 60 -28.11 -3.28 -8.97
CA GLY A 60 -27.33 -4.32 -8.30
C GLY A 60 -26.10 -4.79 -9.09
N LEU A 61 -26.15 -4.71 -10.44
CA LEU A 61 -25.02 -5.06 -11.30
C LEU A 61 -23.85 -4.08 -11.14
N TYR A 62 -24.16 -2.80 -10.89
CA TYR A 62 -23.14 -1.78 -10.62
C TYR A 62 -22.37 -2.08 -9.34
N LEU A 63 -23.08 -2.40 -8.25
CA LEU A 63 -22.43 -2.76 -6.98
C LEU A 63 -21.56 -4.01 -7.14
N PHE A 64 -22.05 -5.05 -7.80
CA PHE A 64 -21.26 -6.25 -8.07
C PHE A 64 -19.98 -5.94 -8.87
N THR A 65 -20.08 -5.07 -9.88
CA THR A 65 -18.93 -4.63 -10.66
C THR A 65 -17.90 -3.88 -9.81
N LEU A 66 -18.36 -2.99 -8.91
CA LEU A 66 -17.46 -2.28 -7.99
C LEU A 66 -16.72 -3.23 -7.04
N PHE A 67 -17.41 -4.22 -6.49
CA PHE A 67 -16.81 -5.23 -5.61
C PHE A 67 -15.77 -6.06 -6.35
N THR A 68 -16.09 -6.57 -7.53
CA THR A 68 -15.20 -7.43 -8.31
C THR A 68 -13.95 -6.68 -8.79
N VAL A 69 -14.09 -5.46 -9.29
CA VAL A 69 -12.95 -4.61 -9.67
C VAL A 69 -12.07 -4.29 -8.46
N THR A 70 -12.67 -3.92 -7.33
CA THR A 70 -11.89 -3.57 -6.12
C THR A 70 -11.16 -4.79 -5.55
N ALA A 71 -11.81 -5.96 -5.53
CA ALA A 71 -11.17 -7.22 -5.13
C ALA A 71 -10.01 -7.57 -6.07
N THR A 72 -10.17 -7.37 -7.38
CA THR A 72 -9.11 -7.61 -8.37
C THR A 72 -7.93 -6.68 -8.14
N ASN A 73 -8.16 -5.41 -7.85
CA ASN A 73 -7.10 -4.45 -7.52
C ASN A 73 -6.30 -4.88 -6.28
N ILE A 74 -6.97 -5.37 -5.24
CA ILE A 74 -6.31 -5.92 -4.03
C ILE A 74 -5.41 -7.10 -4.38
N LEU A 75 -5.91 -8.03 -5.20
CA LEU A 75 -5.13 -9.20 -5.63
C LEU A 75 -3.89 -8.78 -6.42
N VAL A 76 -4.06 -7.88 -7.40
CA VAL A 76 -2.96 -7.35 -8.21
C VAL A 76 -1.92 -6.61 -7.34
N ALA A 77 -2.36 -5.84 -6.34
CA ALA A 77 -1.47 -5.15 -5.42
C ALA A 77 -0.57 -6.13 -4.63
N TYR A 78 -1.09 -7.33 -4.30
CA TYR A 78 -0.36 -8.37 -3.57
C TYR A 78 0.55 -9.24 -4.43
N VAL A 79 0.37 -9.30 -5.76
CA VAL A 79 1.19 -10.10 -6.67
C VAL A 79 2.70 -9.97 -6.42
N PRO A 80 3.31 -8.76 -6.42
CA PRO A 80 4.76 -8.64 -6.21
C PRO A 80 5.21 -9.15 -4.83
N ARG A 81 4.36 -9.07 -3.81
CA ARG A 81 4.67 -9.54 -2.44
C ARG A 81 4.61 -11.05 -2.36
N ILE A 82 3.60 -11.66 -2.96
CA ILE A 82 3.47 -13.12 -3.06
C ILE A 82 4.65 -13.68 -3.86
N LEU A 83 5.01 -13.06 -4.98
CA LEU A 83 6.19 -13.45 -5.74
C LEU A 83 7.48 -13.33 -4.92
N GLY A 84 7.59 -12.30 -4.06
CA GLY A 84 8.71 -12.16 -3.14
C GLY A 84 8.80 -13.27 -2.10
N VAL A 85 7.68 -13.65 -1.51
CA VAL A 85 7.57 -14.78 -0.57
C VAL A 85 7.97 -16.09 -1.25
N ILE A 86 7.46 -16.35 -2.46
CA ILE A 86 7.74 -17.61 -3.18
C ILE A 86 9.18 -17.65 -3.68
N ARG A 87 9.63 -16.62 -4.39
CA ARG A 87 10.92 -16.61 -5.09
C ARG A 87 12.10 -16.38 -4.16
N PHE A 88 11.97 -15.48 -3.20
CA PHE A 88 13.05 -15.08 -2.31
C PHE A 88 12.89 -15.63 -0.89
N ARG A 89 11.86 -16.47 -0.65
CA ARG A 89 11.57 -17.07 0.67
C ARG A 89 11.42 -16.01 1.77
N GLN A 90 10.91 -14.83 1.40
CA GLN A 90 10.60 -13.78 2.37
C GLN A 90 9.52 -14.26 3.34
N ASP A 91 9.57 -13.78 4.58
CA ASP A 91 8.54 -14.12 5.56
C ASP A 91 7.16 -13.64 5.09
N TRP A 92 6.20 -14.57 5.04
CA TRP A 92 4.83 -14.32 4.59
C TRP A 92 4.13 -13.28 5.45
N ARG A 93 4.51 -13.15 6.73
CA ARG A 93 3.98 -12.12 7.64
C ARG A 93 4.25 -10.72 7.11
N GLY A 94 5.41 -10.51 6.48
CA GLY A 94 5.75 -9.24 5.84
C GLY A 94 4.89 -8.91 4.63
N ALA A 95 4.45 -9.93 3.88
CA ALA A 95 3.50 -9.74 2.78
C ALA A 95 2.11 -9.36 3.30
N VAL A 96 1.62 -10.00 4.36
CA VAL A 96 0.32 -9.69 4.98
C VAL A 96 0.29 -8.28 5.54
N LEU A 97 1.34 -7.87 6.27
CA LEU A 97 1.44 -6.54 6.88
C LEU A 97 1.83 -5.44 5.89
N HIS A 98 1.99 -5.76 4.60
CA HIS A 98 2.51 -4.80 3.62
C HIS A 98 1.69 -3.50 3.51
N PRO A 99 0.35 -3.53 3.40
CA PRO A 99 -0.45 -2.30 3.34
C PRO A 99 -0.26 -1.44 4.58
N PHE A 100 -0.14 -2.04 5.76
CA PHE A 100 0.13 -1.33 7.00
C PHE A 100 1.49 -0.63 6.97
N SER A 101 2.54 -1.33 6.53
CA SER A 101 3.88 -0.74 6.37
C SER A 101 3.92 0.41 5.37
N ILE A 102 3.17 0.31 4.26
CA ILE A 102 3.04 1.42 3.30
C ILE A 102 2.29 2.60 3.93
N GLY A 103 1.24 2.34 4.73
CA GLY A 103 0.54 3.40 5.46
C GLY A 103 1.47 4.17 6.40
N LEU A 104 2.32 3.46 7.14
CA LEU A 104 3.34 4.09 7.99
C LEU A 104 4.37 4.88 7.17
N LEU A 105 4.85 4.34 6.05
CA LEU A 105 5.78 5.04 5.17
C LEU A 105 5.18 6.36 4.67
N LEU A 106 3.94 6.34 4.17
CA LEU A 106 3.24 7.53 3.69
C LEU A 106 2.98 8.56 4.79
N ALA A 107 2.83 8.13 6.04
CA ALA A 107 2.62 9.05 7.17
C ALA A 107 3.90 9.78 7.61
N VAL A 108 5.09 9.23 7.28
CA VAL A 108 6.40 9.77 7.68
C VAL A 108 7.05 10.60 6.57
N GLN A 109 6.69 10.35 5.30
CA GLN A 109 7.14 11.13 4.14
C GLN A 109 6.72 12.60 4.24
#